data_AF-A0A432QLC9-F1
#
_entry.id   AF-A0A432QLC9-F1
#
_cell.length_a   1.000
_cell.length_b   1.000
_cell.length_c   1.000
_cell.angle_alpha   90.00
_cell.angle_beta   90.00
_cell.angle_gamma   90.00
#
_symmetry.space_group_name_H-M   'P 1'
#
loop_
_entity.id
_entity.type
_entity.pdbx_description
1 polymer ?
#
loop_
_entity_poly.entity_id
_entity_poly.type
_entity_poly.pdbx_seq_one_letter_code
_entity_poly.pdbx_strand_id
1 'polypeptide(L)' 'PNRSSMGQDIDSGRVTEIEAINGYILDLAEKSGISVPINKALTALVKTLQSHYE' A
#
# COMPACT_ATOMS: atom_id res chain seq x y z
N PRO A 1 3.74 -13.00 -18.09
CA PRO A 1 2.43 -12.86 -17.42
C PRO A 1 2.31 -11.42 -16.89
N ASN A 2 1.11 -10.85 -16.82
CA ASN A 2 0.95 -9.49 -16.30
C ASN A 2 1.19 -9.48 -14.78
N ARG A 3 2.01 -8.53 -14.32
CA ARG A 3 2.24 -8.23 -12.91
C ARG A 3 2.02 -6.74 -12.70
N SER A 4 1.30 -6.35 -11.66
CA SER A 4 1.07 -4.93 -11.36
C SER A 4 2.41 -4.21 -11.12
N SER A 5 2.44 -2.89 -11.37
CA SER A 5 3.64 -2.07 -11.14
C SER A 5 4.17 -2.24 -9.70
N MET A 6 3.28 -2.12 -8.71
CA MET A 6 3.61 -2.37 -7.30
C MET A 6 4.16 -3.78 -7.04
N GLY A 7 3.65 -4.81 -7.74
CA GLY A 7 4.18 -6.16 -7.64
C GLY A 7 5.59 -6.30 -8.23
N GLN A 8 5.92 -5.52 -9.26
CA GLN A 8 7.27 -5.46 -9.84
C GLN A 8 8.23 -4.69 -8.94
N ASP A 9 7.76 -3.65 -8.24
CA ASP A 9 8.54 -2.94 -7.22
C ASP A 9 8.91 -3.87 -6.06
N ILE A 10 7.94 -4.65 -5.56
CA ILE A 10 8.17 -5.67 -4.53
C ILE A 10 9.22 -6.69 -4.98
N ASP A 11 9.10 -7.22 -6.20
CA ASP A 11 10.06 -8.21 -6.72
C ASP A 11 11.47 -7.62 -6.88
N SER A 12 11.57 -6.30 -7.07
CA SER A 12 12.83 -5.60 -7.24
C SER A 12 13.37 -4.98 -5.95
N GLY A 13 12.70 -5.17 -4.80
CA GLY A 13 13.09 -4.55 -3.53
C GLY A 13 12.99 -3.01 -3.53
N ARG A 14 12.11 -2.43 -4.35
CA ARG A 14 11.90 -0.97 -4.41
C ARG A 14 10.70 -0.56 -3.58
N VAL A 15 10.78 0.63 -2.98
CA VAL A 15 9.65 1.27 -2.29
C VAL A 15 8.47 1.41 -3.26
N THR A 16 7.29 1.02 -2.81
CA THR A 16 6.06 1.05 -3.61
C THR A 16 5.29 2.37 -3.46
N GLU A 17 4.32 2.60 -4.34
CA GLU A 17 3.37 3.71 -4.25
C GLU A 17 2.19 3.46 -3.29
N ILE A 18 2.28 2.48 -2.37
CA ILE A 18 1.14 2.07 -1.52
C ILE A 18 0.56 3.22 -0.68
N GLU A 19 1.40 4.15 -0.23
CA GLU A 19 0.94 5.33 0.53
C GLU A 19 0.19 6.32 -0.36
N ALA A 20 0.66 6.53 -1.59
CA ALA A 20 0.01 7.45 -2.52
C ALA A 20 -1.36 6.93 -2.98
N ILE A 21 -1.52 5.60 -3.10
CA ILE A 21 -2.77 5.00 -3.59
C ILE A 21 -3.70 4.64 -2.43
N ASN A 22 -3.31 3.67 -1.60
CA ASN A 22 -4.17 3.20 -0.53
C ASN A 22 -4.09 4.12 0.69
N GLY A 23 -2.93 4.69 0.99
CA GLY A 23 -2.79 5.69 2.07
C GLY A 23 -3.68 6.90 1.84
N TYR A 24 -3.76 7.40 0.60
CA TYR A 24 -4.70 8.48 0.25
C TYR A 24 -6.17 8.11 0.53
N ILE A 25 -6.58 6.87 0.28
CA ILE A 25 -7.92 6.38 0.65
C ILE A 25 -8.11 6.37 2.17
N LEU A 26 -7.09 6.00 2.94
CA LEU A 26 -7.15 6.05 4.41
C LEU A 26 -7.37 7.48 4.91
N ASP A 27 -6.62 8.44 4.36
CA ASP A 27 -6.73 9.86 4.73
C ASP A 27 -8.12 10.42 4.42
N LEU A 28 -8.70 10.05 3.27
CA LEU A 28 -10.07 10.44 2.92
C LEU A 28 -11.12 9.77 3.82
N ALA A 29 -10.92 8.49 4.13
CA ALA A 29 -11.83 7.72 4.97
C ALA A 29 -11.85 8.25 6.40
N GLU A 30 -10.71 8.65 6.96
CA GLU A 30 -10.61 9.32 8.25
C GLU A 30 -11.42 10.63 8.27
N LYS A 31 -11.23 11.48 7.26
CA LYS A 31 -11.97 12.76 7.13
C LYS A 31 -13.48 12.58 6.97
N SER A 32 -13.88 11.44 6.39
CA SER A 32 -15.28 11.15 6.05
C SER A 32 -15.97 10.25 7.09
N GLY A 33 -15.25 9.77 8.10
CA GLY A 33 -15.78 8.81 9.09
C GLY A 33 -16.18 7.46 8.49
N ILE A 34 -15.57 7.06 7.37
CA ILE A 34 -15.87 5.81 6.66
C ILE A 34 -14.87 4.73 7.07
N SER A 35 -15.37 3.52 7.32
CA SER A 35 -14.51 2.36 7.60
C SER A 35 -14.00 1.74 6.30
N VAL A 36 -12.67 1.63 6.16
CA VAL A 36 -11.98 1.02 5.01
C VAL A 36 -11.00 -0.07 5.46
N PRO A 37 -11.47 -1.14 6.12
CA PRO A 37 -10.62 -2.10 6.81
C PRO A 37 -9.65 -2.83 5.86
N ILE A 38 -10.07 -3.07 4.62
CA ILE A 38 -9.26 -3.76 3.61
C ILE A 38 -8.11 -2.88 3.13
N ASN A 39 -8.36 -1.60 2.80
CA ASN A 39 -7.29 -0.67 2.46
C ASN A 39 -6.29 -0.55 3.60
N LYS A 40 -6.76 -0.49 4.86
CA LYS A 40 -5.90 -0.39 6.03
C LYS A 40 -5.00 -1.62 6.17
N ALA A 41 -5.57 -2.82 6.04
CA ALA A 41 -4.83 -4.06 6.11
C ALA A 41 -3.80 -4.18 4.98
N LEU A 42 -4.19 -3.90 3.73
CA LEU A 42 -3.29 -3.96 2.58
C LEU A 42 -2.15 -2.94 2.69
N THR A 43 -2.44 -1.70 3.08
CA THR A 43 -1.39 -0.68 3.30
C THR A 43 -0.40 -1.13 4.36
N ALA A 44 -0.88 -1.66 5.49
CA ALA A 44 -0.02 -2.13 6.56
C ALA A 44 0.86 -3.31 6.10
N LEU A 45 0.31 -4.29 5.40
CA LEU A 45 1.05 -5.45 4.92
C LEU A 45 2.16 -5.07 3.94
N VAL A 46 1.88 -4.19 2.97
CA VAL A 46 2.90 -3.76 1.99
C VAL A 46 3.94 -2.87 2.66
N LYS A 47 3.55 -1.98 3.58
CA LYS A 47 4.51 -1.16 4.36
C LYS A 47 5.45 -2.04 5.19
N THR A 48 4.92 -3.06 5.88
CA THR A 48 5.74 -4.02 6.62
C THR A 48 6.68 -4.77 5.69
N LEU A 49 6.19 -5.26 4.56
CA LEU A 49 7.02 -5.97 3.58
C LEU A 49 8.19 -5.11 3.09
N GLN A 50 7.92 -3.88 2.65
CA GLN A 50 8.95 -2.99 2.12
C GLN A 50 9.88 -2.40 3.19
N SER A 51 9.52 -2.46 4.47
CA SER A 51 10.40 -2.04 5.57
C SER A 51 11.61 -2.97 5.77
N HIS A 52 11.60 -4.15 5.13
CA HIS A 52 12.69 -5.12 5.15
C HIS A 52 13.56 -5.08 3.87
N TYR A 53 13.36 -4.10 2.99
CA TYR A 53 14.25 -3.92 1.84
C TYR A 53 15.60 -3.34 2.31
N GLU A 54 16.70 -3.77 1.67
CA GLU A 54 18.05 -3.27 1.94
C GLU A 54 18.27 -1.83 1.46
#